data_AF-A0A2S2R058-F1
#
_entry.id   AF-A0A2S2R058-F1
#
_cell.length_a   1.000
_cell.length_b   1.000
_cell.length_c   1.000
_cell.angle_alpha   90.00
_cell.angle_beta   90.00
_cell.angle_gamma   90.00
#
_symmetry.space_group_name_H-M   'P 1'
#
loop_
_entity.id
_entity.type
_entity.pdbx_description
1 polymer ?
#
loop_
_entity_poly.entity_id
_entity_poly.type
_entity_poly.pdbx_seq_one_letter_code
_entity_poly.pdbx_strand_id
1 'polypeptide(L)'
;IELIRRDYVANNGWETFLSYEDPEQDILIGLLRLRKCTDSFRPELKGKVSIIRELHVYGSVVPVRARDPTKFQHQGFGMLLMEEAERIAIEEHKSTKMAVISG
;
A
#
# COMPACT_ATOMS: atom_id res chain seq x y z
N ILE A 1 14.88 -6.55 -2.73
CA ILE A 1 13.50 -6.16 -2.37
C ILE A 1 13.51 -4.74 -1.87
N GLU A 2 12.77 -3.87 -2.54
CA GLU A 2 12.76 -2.43 -2.31
C GLU A 2 11.32 -1.93 -2.17
N LEU A 3 11.13 -0.92 -1.33
CA LEU A 3 9.87 -0.18 -1.27
C LEU A 3 9.88 0.87 -2.38
N ILE A 4 8.90 0.78 -3.28
CA ILE A 4 8.73 1.70 -4.39
C ILE A 4 7.45 2.50 -4.17
N ARG A 5 7.55 3.81 -4.40
CA ARG A 5 6.44 4.74 -4.33
C ARG A 5 6.24 5.41 -5.68
N ARG A 6 4.99 5.44 -6.15
CA ARG A 6 4.58 6.14 -7.38
C ARG A 6 3.36 6.99 -7.08
N ASP A 7 3.50 8.31 -7.21
CA ASP A 7 2.41 9.26 -7.03
C ASP A 7 1.83 9.70 -8.38
N TYR A 8 0.51 9.84 -8.44
CA TYR A 8 -0.18 10.35 -9.61
C TYR A 8 -1.49 11.03 -9.25
N VAL A 9 -1.95 11.91 -10.14
CA VAL A 9 -3.25 12.58 -10.01
C VAL A 9 -4.29 11.80 -10.79
N ALA A 10 -5.38 11.41 -10.13
CA ALA A 10 -6.52 10.76 -10.75
C ALA A 10 -7.83 11.37 -10.26
N ASN A 11 -8.66 11.85 -11.19
CA ASN A 11 -9.95 12.48 -10.90
C ASN A 11 -9.86 13.52 -9.76
N ASN A 12 -8.96 14.49 -9.92
CA ASN A 12 -8.69 15.56 -8.95
C ASN A 12 -8.31 15.08 -7.53
N GLY A 13 -7.85 13.84 -7.39
CA GLY A 13 -7.31 13.31 -6.15
C GLY A 13 -5.86 12.89 -6.32
N TRP A 14 -5.16 12.89 -5.19
CA TRP A 14 -3.79 12.39 -5.08
C TRP A 14 -3.87 10.90 -4.75
N GLU A 15 -3.35 10.07 -5.66
CA GLU A 15 -3.14 8.65 -5.47
C GLU A 15 -1.64 8.38 -5.23
N THR A 16 -1.35 7.55 -4.24
CA THR A 16 -0.03 7.01 -3.94
C THR A 16 -0.09 5.50 -4.06
N PHE A 17 0.70 4.95 -4.97
CA PHE A 17 0.89 3.51 -5.11
C PHE A 17 2.21 3.13 -4.41
N LEU A 18 2.09 2.33 -3.36
CA LEU A 18 3.21 1.74 -2.65
C LEU A 18 3.33 0.28 -3.04
N SER A 19 4.55 -0.21 -3.21
CA SER A 19 4.80 -1.62 -3.49
C SER A 19 6.14 -2.08 -2.96
N TYR A 20 6.20 -3.36 -2.58
CA TYR A 20 7.46 -4.05 -2.40
C TYR A 20 7.76 -4.85 -3.67
N GLU A 21 8.86 -4.52 -4.34
CA GLU A 21 9.26 -5.10 -5.62
C GLU A 21 10.71 -5.63 -5.53
N ASP A 22 11.03 -6.62 -6.38
CA ASP A 22 12.39 -6.95 -6.80
C ASP A 22 12.60 -6.40 -8.21
N PRO A 23 13.24 -5.22 -8.37
CA PRO A 23 13.40 -4.60 -9.68
C PRO A 23 14.31 -5.39 -10.63
N GLU A 24 15.27 -6.16 -10.09
CA GLU A 24 16.18 -6.96 -10.91
C GLU A 24 15.47 -8.18 -11.50
N GLN A 25 14.54 -8.76 -10.74
CA GLN A 25 13.79 -9.94 -11.14
C GLN A 25 12.39 -9.63 -11.72
N ASP A 26 11.97 -8.37 -11.73
CA ASP A 26 10.62 -7.91 -12.11
C ASP A 26 9.50 -8.64 -11.33
N ILE A 27 9.69 -8.77 -10.02
CA ILE A 27 8.74 -9.45 -9.12
C ILE A 27 8.05 -8.45 -8.21
N LEU A 28 6.71 -8.48 -8.20
CA LEU A 28 5.88 -7.73 -7.26
C LEU A 28 5.48 -8.61 -6.07
N ILE A 29 5.84 -8.19 -4.86
CA ILE A 29 5.62 -8.95 -3.62
C ILE A 29 4.37 -8.48 -2.88
N GLY A 30 4.10 -7.19 -2.91
CA GLY A 30 2.89 -6.62 -2.32
C GLY A 30 2.69 -5.20 -2.77
N LEU A 31 1.46 -4.73 -2.68
CA LEU A 31 1.06 -3.39 -3.06
C LEU A 31 0.05 -2.81 -2.08
N LEU A 32 0.01 -1.49 -2.02
CA LEU A 32 -1.00 -0.70 -1.33
C LEU A 32 -1.38 0.50 -2.20
N ARG A 33 -2.68 0.77 -2.29
CA ARG A 33 -3.22 1.96 -2.96
C ARG A 33 -3.80 2.92 -1.93
N LEU A 34 -3.13 4.06 -1.76
CA LEU A 34 -3.54 5.13 -0.85
C LEU A 34 -4.10 6.30 -1.67
N ARG A 35 -5.23 6.85 -1.25
CA ARG A 35 -5.81 8.07 -1.83
C ARG A 35 -6.07 9.12 -0.77
N LYS A 36 -5.69 10.37 -1.03
CA LYS A 36 -6.17 11.51 -0.23
C LYS A 36 -7.60 11.86 -0.61
N CYS A 37 -8.54 11.83 0.34
CA CYS A 37 -9.91 12.27 0.09
C CYS A 37 -9.96 13.80 -0.04
N THR A 38 -10.71 14.30 -1.01
CA THR A 38 -10.90 15.74 -1.26
C THR A 38 -12.37 16.13 -1.12
N ASP A 39 -13.26 15.47 -1.85
CA ASP A 39 -14.70 15.63 -1.74
C ASP A 39 -15.39 14.26 -1.87
N SER A 40 -15.99 13.80 -0.78
CA SER A 40 -16.64 12.48 -0.70
C SER A 40 -18.05 12.63 -0.16
N PHE A 41 -19.00 11.95 -0.82
CA PHE A 41 -20.40 11.91 -0.41
C PHE A 41 -20.62 11.06 0.85
N ARG A 42 -19.68 10.15 1.15
CA ARG A 42 -19.77 9.24 2.30
C ARG A 42 -19.41 9.97 3.60
N PRO A 43 -20.28 9.96 4.63
CA PRO A 43 -20.05 10.71 5.86
C PRO A 43 -18.77 10.29 6.58
N GLU A 44 -18.40 9.02 6.53
CA GLU A 44 -17.19 8.48 7.17
C GLU A 44 -15.87 8.93 6.51
N LEU A 45 -15.94 9.47 5.28
CA LEU A 45 -14.82 9.99 4.51
C LEU A 45 -14.77 11.52 4.45
N LYS A 46 -15.64 12.21 5.20
CA LYS A 46 -15.63 13.67 5.30
C LYS A 46 -14.48 14.17 6.16
N GLY A 47 -13.96 15.36 5.81
CA GLY A 47 -12.86 16.01 6.53
C GLY A 47 -11.49 15.56 6.03
N LYS A 48 -10.50 15.54 6.92
CA LYS A 48 -9.11 15.20 6.59
C LYS A 48 -8.89 13.69 6.66
N VAL A 49 -9.28 12.98 5.61
CA VAL A 49 -9.23 11.51 5.54
C VAL A 49 -8.34 11.04 4.39
N SER A 50 -7.51 10.03 4.66
CA SER A 50 -6.88 9.22 3.62
C SER A 50 -7.55 7.86 3.58
N ILE A 51 -7.69 7.27 2.40
CA ILE A 51 -8.30 5.94 2.24
C ILE A 51 -7.32 4.98 1.60
N ILE A 52 -7.13 3.83 2.24
CA ILE A 52 -6.50 2.65 1.63
C ILE A 52 -7.58 1.93 0.85
N ARG A 53 -7.43 1.93 -0.47
CA ARG A 53 -8.38 1.36 -1.43
C ARG A 53 -8.12 -0.12 -1.69
N GLU A 54 -6.87 -0.54 -1.51
CA GLU A 54 -6.40 -1.89 -1.75
C GLU A 54 -5.13 -2.10 -0.93
N LEU A 55 -5.03 -3.26 -0.28
CA LEU A 55 -3.80 -3.82 0.27
C LEU A 55 -3.76 -5.26 -0.19
N HIS A 56 -2.70 -5.64 -0.92
CA HIS A 56 -2.52 -7.00 -1.39
C HIS A 56 -1.08 -7.43 -1.13
N VAL A 57 -0.91 -8.58 -0.49
CA VAL A 57 0.40 -9.22 -0.32
C VAL A 57 0.31 -10.56 -1.04
N TYR A 58 1.16 -10.75 -2.04
CA TYR A 58 1.23 -12.01 -2.75
C TYR A 58 1.79 -13.07 -1.80
N GLY A 59 1.04 -14.17 -1.65
CA GLY A 59 1.50 -15.33 -0.89
C GLY A 59 2.68 -16.03 -1.58
N SER A 60 3.30 -16.97 -0.88
CA SER A 60 4.48 -17.71 -1.36
C SER A 60 4.19 -18.47 -2.66
N VAL A 61 4.43 -17.85 -3.83
CA VAL A 61 4.60 -18.60 -5.08
C VAL A 61 6.05 -19.06 -5.10
N VAL A 62 6.35 -20.10 -4.32
CA VAL A 62 7.69 -20.69 -4.33
C VAL A 62 7.82 -21.46 -5.64
N PRO A 63 8.75 -21.11 -6.56
CA PRO A 63 9.05 -22.00 -7.67
C PRO A 63 9.46 -23.36 -7.09
N VAL A 64 8.87 -24.44 -7.61
CA VAL A 64 8.95 -25.82 -7.09
C VAL A 64 10.41 -26.32 -6.91
N ARG A 65 11.41 -25.63 -7.46
CA ARG A 65 12.82 -26.07 -7.50
C ARG A 65 13.80 -25.39 -6.53
N ALA A 66 13.39 -24.47 -5.66
CA ALA A 66 14.33 -23.85 -4.71
C ALA A 66 13.73 -23.74 -3.30
N ARG A 67 13.69 -24.87 -2.58
CA ARG A 67 13.41 -24.88 -1.14
C ARG A 67 14.66 -24.42 -0.39
N ASP A 68 14.76 -23.11 -0.17
CA ASP A 68 15.63 -22.56 0.85
C ASP A 68 14.80 -22.26 2.11
N PRO A 69 14.98 -23.00 3.22
CA PRO A 69 14.19 -22.85 4.44
C PRO A 69 14.38 -21.51 5.17
N THR A 70 15.28 -20.63 4.71
CA THR A 70 15.40 -19.24 5.20
C THR A 70 14.36 -18.28 4.59
N LYS A 71 13.62 -18.70 3.56
CA LYS A 71 12.60 -17.91 2.84
C LYS A 71 11.23 -17.86 3.54
N PHE A 72 11.22 -17.71 4.86
CA PHE A 72 10.05 -17.30 5.65
C PHE A 72 9.61 -15.83 5.36
N GLN A 73 9.88 -15.32 4.16
CA GLN A 73 10.10 -13.90 3.86
C GLN A 73 8.85 -13.09 3.49
N HIS A 74 7.63 -13.54 3.79
CA HIS A 74 6.41 -12.77 3.46
C HIS A 74 5.60 -12.31 4.68
N GLN A 75 5.96 -12.74 5.90
CA GLN A 75 5.33 -12.29 7.13
C GLN A 75 5.87 -10.90 7.52
N GLY A 76 5.31 -9.84 6.94
CA GLY A 76 5.61 -8.47 7.39
C GLY A 76 5.35 -7.37 6.36
N PHE A 77 5.35 -7.68 5.06
CA PHE A 77 5.18 -6.66 4.02
C PHE A 77 3.85 -5.91 4.12
N GLY A 78 2.76 -6.59 4.51
CA GLY A 78 1.48 -5.93 4.75
C GLY A 78 1.57 -4.87 5.85
N MET A 79 2.26 -5.19 6.96
CA MET A 79 2.48 -4.26 8.06
C MET A 79 3.36 -3.08 7.63
N LEU A 80 4.48 -3.36 6.94
CA LEU A 80 5.38 -2.32 6.45
C LEU A 80 4.70 -1.37 5.44
N LEU A 81 3.82 -1.90 4.57
CA LEU A 81 3.02 -1.07 3.66
C LEU A 81 2.03 -0.19 4.43
N MET A 82 1.38 -0.73 5.46
CA MET A 82 0.46 0.03 6.31
C MET A 82 1.19 1.15 7.07
N GLU A 83 2.35 0.87 7.66
CA GLU A 83 3.16 1.85 8.38
C GLU A 83 3.56 3.03 7.47
N GLU A 84 4.02 2.73 6.24
CA GLU A 84 4.37 3.79 5.30
C GLU A 84 3.13 4.58 4.83
N ALA A 85 2.00 3.90 4.60
CA ALA A 85 0.75 4.58 4.26
C ALA A 85 0.28 5.53 5.38
N GLU A 86 0.43 5.12 6.64
CA GLU A 86 0.11 5.93 7.82
C GLU A 86 1.01 7.16 7.92
N ARG A 87 2.33 6.98 7.73
CA ARG A 87 3.29 8.08 7.68
C ARG A 87 2.90 9.10 6.63
N ILE A 88 2.64 8.67 5.39
CA ILE A 88 2.22 9.56 4.28
C ILE A 88 0.91 10.26 4.61
N ALA A 89 -0.06 9.55 5.17
CA ALA A 89 -1.35 10.13 5.52
C ALA A 89 -1.22 11.25 6.56
N ILE A 90 -0.38 11.09 7.58
CA ILE A 90 -0.18 12.09 8.63
C ILE A 90 0.72 13.24 8.13
N GLU A 91 1.86 12.91 7.56
CA GLU A 91 2.92 13.88 7.26
C GLU A 91 2.66 14.67 5.99
N GLU A 92 2.07 14.04 4.97
CA GLU A 92 1.94 14.63 3.64
C GLU A 92 0.49 15.00 3.32
N HIS A 93 -0.44 14.06 3.51
CA HIS A 93 -1.87 14.36 3.30
C HIS A 93 -2.46 15.26 4.38
N LYS A 94 -1.80 15.33 5.55
CA LYS A 94 -2.30 15.98 6.77
C LYS A 94 -3.65 15.44 7.22
N SER A 95 -3.90 14.16 6.97
CA SER A 95 -5.11 13.44 7.37
C SER A 95 -5.10 13.15 8.86
N THR A 96 -6.27 13.24 9.50
CA THR A 96 -6.47 12.91 10.91
C THR A 96 -7.13 11.55 11.10
N LYS A 97 -7.53 10.91 9.99
CA LYS A 97 -8.19 9.62 9.96
C LYS A 97 -7.75 8.85 8.73
N MET A 98 -7.58 7.55 8.90
CA MET A 98 -7.41 6.61 7.79
C MET A 98 -8.63 5.68 7.71
N ALA A 99 -9.13 5.46 6.51
CA ALA A 99 -10.16 4.47 6.22
C ALA A 99 -9.56 3.33 5.38
N VAL A 100 -9.97 2.09 5.62
CA VAL A 100 -9.50 0.93 4.87
C VAL A 100 -10.69 0.23 4.25
N ILE A 101 -10.64 -0.04 2.95
CA ILE A 101 -11.60 -0.94 2.30
C ILE A 101 -11.09 -2.37 2.52
N SER A 102 -11.53 -3.00 3.61
CA SER A 102 -11.27 -4.40 3.90
C SER A 102 -12.43 -5.25 3.38
N GLY A 103 -12.13 -6.26 2.58
CA GLY A 103 -13.07 -7.27 2.07
C GLY A 103 -12.51 -8.66 2.29
#